data_AF-A0A831KZ64-F1
#
_entry.id   AF-A0A831KZ64-F1
#
_cell.length_a   1.000
_cell.length_b   1.000
_cell.length_c   1.000
_cell.angle_alpha   90.00
_cell.angle_beta   90.00
_cell.angle_gamma   90.00
#
_symmetry.space_group_name_H-M   'P 1'
#
loop_
_entity.id
_entity.type
_entity.pdbx_description
1 polymer ?
#
loop_
_entity_poly.entity_id
_entity_poly.type
_entity_poly.pdbx_seq_one_letter_code
_entity_poly.pdbx_strand_id
1 'polypeptide(L)'
;MQHAPARKDYDGFPGYPVHALPRQIQAVDVISDRPVVAITVNHENLSVSETMVACRTIRSQTGLPAMDVLREGAGALADVVLAHAKQK
;
A
#
# COMPACT_ATOMS: atom_id res chain seq x y z
N MET A 1 2.17 1.96 4.49
CA MET A 1 1.30 2.92 3.78
C MET A 1 0.07 2.17 3.26
N GLN A 2 -1.12 2.76 3.21
CA GLN A 2 -2.30 2.14 2.57
C GLN A 2 -2.46 2.67 1.13
N HIS A 3 -2.83 1.82 0.18
CA HIS A 3 -3.11 2.18 -1.21
C HIS A 3 -4.46 1.60 -1.67
N ALA A 4 -5.22 2.37 -2.45
CA ALA A 4 -6.53 1.99 -2.98
C ALA A 4 -6.47 1.89 -4.52
N PRO A 5 -6.24 0.69 -5.10
CA PRO A 5 -5.94 0.55 -6.53
C PRO A 5 -7.07 0.95 -7.47
N ALA A 6 -8.33 0.82 -7.04
CA ALA A 6 -9.49 1.22 -7.83
C ALA A 6 -9.76 2.74 -7.80
N ARG A 7 -9.03 3.49 -6.98
CA ARG A 7 -9.28 4.92 -6.79
C ARG A 7 -8.64 5.74 -7.92
N LYS A 8 -9.47 6.51 -8.60
CA LYS A 8 -9.06 7.37 -9.72
C LYS A 8 -8.58 8.74 -9.25
N ASP A 9 -9.32 9.36 -8.35
CA ASP A 9 -9.07 10.71 -7.84
C ASP A 9 -8.82 10.70 -6.32
N TYR A 10 -8.10 11.70 -5.81
CA TYR A 10 -7.97 11.87 -4.36
C TYR A 10 -9.32 12.20 -3.73
N ASP A 11 -9.56 11.66 -2.54
CA ASP A 11 -10.79 11.96 -1.79
C ASP A 11 -10.85 13.46 -1.47
N GLY A 12 -11.98 14.09 -1.80
CA GLY A 12 -12.16 15.54 -1.72
C GLY A 12 -11.58 16.35 -2.89
N PHE A 13 -10.98 15.73 -3.91
CA PHE A 13 -10.41 16.43 -5.09
C PHE A 13 -10.85 15.80 -6.42
N PRO A 14 -12.13 15.94 -6.83
CA PRO A 14 -12.64 15.37 -8.08
C PRO A 14 -11.85 15.85 -9.31
N GLY A 15 -11.47 14.92 -10.18
CA GLY A 15 -10.67 15.20 -11.37
C GLY A 15 -9.18 15.42 -11.11
N TYR A 16 -8.71 15.30 -9.86
CA TYR A 16 -7.29 15.30 -9.54
C TYR A 16 -6.77 13.86 -9.40
N PRO A 17 -6.06 13.34 -10.43
CA PRO A 17 -5.74 11.92 -10.50
C PRO A 17 -4.79 11.49 -9.39
N VAL A 18 -5.05 10.30 -8.85
CA VAL A 18 -4.14 9.66 -7.90
C VAL A 18 -2.78 9.45 -8.57
N HIS A 19 -1.72 9.96 -7.94
CA HIS A 19 -0.37 9.80 -8.46
C HIS A 19 0.04 8.32 -8.53
N ALA A 20 0.96 7.98 -9.42
CA ALA A 20 1.54 6.63 -9.46
C ALA A 20 2.12 6.22 -8.10
N LEU A 21 1.98 4.94 -7.73
CA LEU A 21 2.38 4.42 -6.42
C LEU A 21 3.85 4.74 -6.03
N PRO A 22 4.86 4.64 -6.92
CA PRO A 22 6.23 5.02 -6.58
C PRO A 22 6.37 6.47 -6.12
N ARG A 23 5.61 7.41 -6.72
CA ARG A 23 5.60 8.81 -6.31
C ARG A 23 4.94 9.01 -4.95
N GLN A 24 3.90 8.24 -4.64
CA GLN A 24 3.28 8.25 -3.31
C GLN A 24 4.24 7.76 -2.23
N ILE A 25 4.96 6.65 -2.49
CA ILE A 25 5.98 6.11 -1.58
C ILE A 25 7.07 7.16 -1.33
N GLN A 26 7.63 7.75 -2.40
CA GLN A 26 8.65 8.79 -2.28
C GLN A 26 8.18 9.98 -1.44
N ALA A 27 6.93 10.42 -1.61
CA ALA A 27 6.39 11.52 -0.82
C ALA A 27 6.32 11.17 0.68
N VAL A 28 5.89 9.95 1.04
CA VAL A 28 5.85 9.50 2.44
C VAL A 28 7.26 9.41 3.02
N ASP A 29 8.21 8.84 2.28
CA ASP A 29 9.60 8.70 2.74
C ASP A 29 10.22 10.07 3.03
N VAL A 30 10.05 11.04 2.12
CA VAL A 30 10.58 12.40 2.26
C VAL A 30 9.96 13.14 3.44
N ILE A 31 8.63 13.06 3.61
CA ILE A 31 7.93 13.83 4.66
C ILE A 31 8.18 13.23 6.06
N SER A 32 8.32 11.90 6.14
CA SER A 32 8.40 11.20 7.43
C SER A 32 9.83 10.90 7.89
N ASP A 33 10.84 11.08 7.02
CA ASP A 33 12.22 10.62 7.24
C ASP A 33 12.29 9.13 7.63
N ARG A 34 11.35 8.34 7.09
CA ARG A 34 11.19 6.91 7.38
C ARG A 34 10.74 6.17 6.13
N PRO A 35 11.32 4.99 5.86
CA PRO A 35 10.95 4.22 4.68
C PRO A 35 9.56 3.58 4.82
N VAL A 36 8.82 3.50 3.72
CA VAL A 36 7.66 2.61 3.62
C VAL A 36 8.14 1.15 3.58
N VAL A 37 7.73 0.36 4.59
CA VAL A 37 8.15 -1.04 4.73
C VAL A 37 7.11 -2.05 4.20
N ALA A 38 5.87 -1.62 3.99
CA ALA A 38 4.77 -2.45 3.48
C ALA A 38 3.64 -1.58 2.91
N ILE A 39 2.87 -2.17 1.99
CA ILE A 39 1.67 -1.59 1.40
C ILE A 39 0.45 -2.38 1.85
N THR A 40 -0.51 -1.74 2.49
CA THR A 40 -1.83 -2.36 2.71
C THR A 40 -2.78 -1.96 1.59
N VAL A 41 -3.56 -2.91 1.09
CA VAL A 41 -4.50 -2.68 -0.02
C VAL A 41 -5.89 -2.44 0.53
N ASN A 42 -6.48 -1.31 0.15
CA ASN A 42 -7.92 -1.11 0.25
C ASN A 42 -8.58 -1.80 -0.96
N HIS A 43 -9.43 -2.79 -0.68
CA HIS A 43 -10.10 -3.62 -1.68
C HIS A 43 -11.44 -3.05 -2.17
N GLU A 44 -11.83 -1.84 -1.78
CA GLU A 44 -13.06 -1.21 -2.25
C GLU A 44 -13.12 -1.19 -3.78
N ASN A 45 -14.28 -1.55 -4.33
CA ASN A 45 -14.54 -1.67 -5.76
C ASN A 45 -13.66 -2.72 -6.48
N LEU A 46 -13.05 -3.65 -5.73
CA LEU A 46 -12.33 -4.81 -6.27
C LEU A 46 -12.96 -6.11 -5.77
N SER A 47 -13.12 -7.07 -6.68
CA SER A 47 -13.38 -8.46 -6.34
C SER A 47 -12.18 -9.09 -5.62
N VAL A 48 -12.36 -10.29 -5.06
CA VAL A 48 -11.28 -11.03 -4.41
C VAL A 48 -10.12 -11.33 -5.37
N SER A 49 -10.42 -11.77 -6.60
CA SER A 49 -9.41 -12.04 -7.61
C SER A 49 -8.65 -10.78 -8.02
N GLU A 50 -9.34 -9.67 -8.22
CA GLU A 50 -8.73 -8.37 -8.55
C GLU A 50 -7.87 -7.85 -7.40
N THR A 51 -8.30 -8.02 -6.15
CA THR A 51 -7.50 -7.66 -4.96
C THR A 51 -6.20 -8.46 -4.92
N MET A 52 -6.27 -9.78 -5.16
CA MET A 52 -5.07 -10.63 -5.22
C MET A 52 -4.13 -10.23 -6.37
N VAL A 53 -4.67 -9.89 -7.55
CA VAL A 53 -3.89 -9.35 -8.66
C VAL A 53 -3.22 -8.03 -8.26
N ALA A 54 -3.95 -7.11 -7.64
CA ALA A 54 -3.43 -5.83 -7.20
C ALA A 54 -2.28 -6.01 -6.18
N CYS A 55 -2.44 -6.87 -5.17
CA CYS A 55 -1.37 -7.20 -4.22
C CYS A 55 -0.11 -7.72 -4.94
N ARG A 56 -0.25 -8.63 -5.92
CA ARG A 56 0.88 -9.15 -6.70
C ARG A 56 1.54 -8.07 -7.56
N THR A 57 0.75 -7.26 -8.24
CA THR A 57 1.25 -6.15 -9.07
C THR A 57 2.03 -5.16 -8.20
N ILE A 58 1.49 -4.76 -7.04
CA ILE A 58 2.16 -3.85 -6.11
C ILE A 58 3.47 -4.46 -5.61
N ARG A 59 3.49 -5.74 -5.20
CA ARG A 59 4.72 -6.43 -4.79
C ARG A 59 5.77 -6.39 -5.90
N SER A 60 5.36 -6.71 -7.14
CA SER A 60 6.26 -6.70 -8.30
C SER A 60 6.78 -5.31 -8.64
N GLN A 61 5.96 -4.27 -8.50
CA GLN A 61 6.33 -2.89 -8.86
C GLN A 61 7.21 -2.23 -7.81
N THR A 62 7.03 -2.56 -6.52
CA THR A 62 7.66 -1.84 -5.40
C THR A 62 8.74 -2.65 -4.69
N GLY A 63 8.74 -3.97 -4.82
CA GLY A 63 9.55 -4.86 -3.98
C GLY A 63 9.08 -4.96 -2.52
N LEU A 64 8.00 -4.27 -2.14
CA LEU A 64 7.48 -4.26 -0.78
C LEU A 64 6.39 -5.32 -0.58
N PRO A 65 6.26 -5.90 0.62
CA PRO A 65 5.10 -6.70 0.98
C PRO A 65 3.80 -5.92 0.74
N ALA A 66 2.84 -6.54 0.04
CA ALA A 66 1.51 -5.98 -0.18
C ALA A 66 0.41 -6.97 0.22
N MET A 67 -0.56 -6.53 1.01
CA MET A 67 -1.58 -7.42 1.58
C MET A 67 -2.89 -6.68 1.87
N ASP A 68 -4.01 -7.40 1.80
CA ASP A 68 -5.31 -6.91 2.24
C ASP A 68 -5.53 -7.31 3.70
N VAL A 69 -5.20 -6.41 4.62
CA VAL A 69 -5.24 -6.69 6.06
C VAL A 69 -6.66 -6.90 6.60
N LEU A 70 -7.70 -6.43 5.90
CA LEU A 70 -9.09 -6.63 6.33
C LEU A 70 -9.60 -8.02 6.00
N ARG A 71 -9.03 -8.68 4.97
CA ARG A 71 -9.37 -10.06 4.60
C ARG A 71 -8.39 -11.09 5.14
N GLU A 72 -7.10 -10.77 5.14
CA GLU A 72 -6.01 -11.69 5.51
C GLU A 72 -5.63 -11.57 7.01
N GLY A 73 -6.13 -10.54 7.69
CA GLY A 73 -5.70 -10.17 9.04
C GLY A 73 -4.40 -9.36 9.04
N ALA A 74 -4.08 -8.76 10.19
CA ALA A 74 -2.95 -7.83 10.31
C ALA A 74 -1.63 -8.49 10.78
N GLY A 75 -1.61 -9.82 11.00
CA GLY A 75 -0.46 -10.52 11.58
C GLY A 75 0.82 -10.34 10.76
N ALA A 76 0.76 -10.63 9.45
CA ALA A 76 1.91 -10.48 8.56
C ALA A 76 2.41 -9.03 8.48
N LEU A 77 1.51 -8.04 8.55
CA LEU A 77 1.91 -6.63 8.62
C LEU A 77 2.64 -6.32 9.93
N ALA A 78 2.11 -6.80 11.06
CA ALA A 78 2.71 -6.60 12.36
C ALA A 78 4.13 -7.19 12.41
N ASP A 79 4.33 -8.38 11.85
CA ASP A 79 5.64 -9.02 11.76
C ASP A 79 6.64 -8.17 10.96
N VAL A 80 6.24 -7.63 9.80
CA VAL A 80 7.08 -6.73 9.00
C VAL A 80 7.48 -5.48 9.80
N VAL A 81 6.52 -4.85 10.48
CA VAL A 81 6.78 -3.64 11.27
C VAL A 81 7.71 -3.93 12.45
N LEU A 82 7.46 -5.02 13.19
CA LEU A 82 8.30 -5.43 14.32
C LEU A 82 9.71 -5.81 13.89
N ALA A 83 9.86 -6.49 12.75
CA ALA A 83 11.18 -6.81 12.20
C ALA A 83 11.97 -5.55 11.84
N HIS A 84 11.33 -4.55 11.23
CA HIS A 84 11.98 -3.29 10.88
C HIS A 84 12.31 -2.43 12.12
N ALA A 85 11.44 -2.41 13.13
CA ALA A 85 11.67 -1.66 14.36
C ALA A 85 12.91 -2.14 15.14
N LYS A 86 13.25 -3.43 15.03
CA LYS A 86 14.44 -4.04 15.66
C LYS A 86 15.76 -3.79 14.92
N GLN A 87 15.71 -3.27 13.69
CA GLN A 87 16.89 -3.00 12.86
C GLN A 87 17.44 -1.57 13.03
N LYS A 88 16.82 -0.78 13.91
CA LYS A 88 17.27 0.55 14.34
C LYS A 88 17.89 0.47 15.73
#